data_AF-A0A3A0FKH5-F1
#
_entry.id   AF-A0A3A0FKH5-F1
#
_cell.length_a   1.000
_cell.length_b   1.000
_cell.length_c   1.000
_cell.angle_alpha   90.00
_cell.angle_beta   90.00
_cell.angle_gamma   90.00
#
_symmetry.space_group_name_H-M   'P 1'
#
loop_
_entity.id
_entity.type
_entity.pdbx_description
1 polymer ?
#
loop_
_entity_poly.entity_id
_entity_poly.type
_entity_poly.pdbx_seq_one_letter_code
_entity_poly.pdbx_strand_id
1 'polypeptide(L)'
;MNRFSAPAVLTCCFLASFLVTDCQAQPQKEKRQSQFGEIELEGYDEGKSRHSTNQDQAIEYFNKLSAISDGLAQGSISAPESMNEDILFYLTGVYLYCAVNSGTCPLILDAMAEAETIRSVVSGSVECSGLKKFWKLWVKNGMEDRHKYLVKTAYMRAHNDFNAKERPKYIKCDDLIKGRMAGMSSKEAFLKQRYAPGSAAKESITKVAQLLEQIKAKRINVFVATGSGS
;
A
#
# COMPACT_ATOMS: atom_id res chain seq x y z
N MET A 1 -39.43 1.74 -37.32
CA MET A 1 -39.16 3.18 -37.35
C MET A 1 -39.93 3.83 -36.21
N ASN A 2 -39.28 4.20 -35.10
CA ASN A 2 -39.86 5.06 -34.08
C ASN A 2 -38.74 5.91 -33.49
N ARG A 3 -38.78 7.20 -33.82
CA ARG A 3 -37.86 8.23 -33.33
C ARG A 3 -38.40 8.74 -31.99
N PHE A 4 -37.60 8.65 -30.94
CA PHE A 4 -37.80 9.45 -29.72
C PHE A 4 -36.75 10.57 -29.72
N SER A 5 -37.26 11.79 -29.58
CA SER A 5 -36.54 13.06 -29.54
C SER A 5 -36.99 13.78 -28.26
N ALA A 6 -36.04 14.30 -27.48
CA ALA A 6 -36.12 15.43 -26.54
C ALA A 6 -34.99 15.35 -25.48
N PRO A 7 -34.68 16.43 -24.74
CA PRO A 7 -34.46 17.80 -25.18
C PRO A 7 -33.13 18.40 -24.64
N ALA A 8 -32.76 19.55 -25.21
CA ALA A 8 -31.62 20.37 -24.82
C ALA A 8 -31.77 20.97 -23.41
N VAL A 9 -30.71 20.89 -22.61
CA VAL A 9 -30.59 21.59 -21.33
C VAL A 9 -29.75 22.84 -21.53
N LEU A 10 -30.44 23.99 -21.45
CA LEU A 10 -29.89 25.31 -21.25
C LEU A 10 -29.27 25.37 -19.84
N THR A 11 -28.03 25.82 -19.69
CA THR A 11 -27.55 26.23 -18.36
C THR A 11 -26.71 27.51 -18.47
N CYS A 12 -27.15 28.48 -17.68
CA CYS A 12 -26.81 29.89 -17.68
C CYS A 12 -25.34 30.20 -17.41
N CYS A 13 -24.81 31.16 -18.18
CA CYS A 13 -23.71 32.02 -17.78
C CYS A 13 -24.14 32.91 -16.60
N PHE A 14 -23.40 32.87 -15.49
CA PHE A 14 -23.38 33.96 -14.52
C PHE A 14 -21.93 34.46 -14.39
N LEU A 15 -21.71 35.63 -14.98
CA LEU A 15 -20.58 36.52 -14.71
C LEU A 15 -20.89 37.29 -13.43
N ALA A 16 -20.04 37.18 -12.42
CA ALA A 16 -20.02 38.09 -11.28
C ALA A 16 -18.57 38.38 -10.88
N SER A 17 -18.06 39.50 -11.38
CA SER A 17 -16.82 40.13 -10.96
C SER A 17 -17.01 40.71 -9.56
N PHE A 18 -16.27 40.20 -8.57
CA PHE A 18 -16.05 40.89 -7.30
C PHE A 18 -14.55 41.18 -7.15
N LEU A 19 -14.21 42.46 -7.31
CA LEU A 19 -12.96 43.03 -6.85
C LEU A 19 -13.04 43.14 -5.32
N VAL A 20 -12.30 42.27 -4.61
CA VAL A 20 -12.04 42.42 -3.18
C VAL A 20 -10.59 42.83 -3.01
N THR A 21 -10.42 44.07 -2.56
CA THR A 21 -9.15 44.65 -2.13
C THR A 21 -8.82 44.11 -0.75
N ASP A 22 -7.97 43.09 -0.65
CA ASP A 22 -7.48 42.59 0.64
C ASP A 22 -6.22 43.33 1.08
N CYS A 23 -6.39 44.18 2.09
CA CYS A 23 -5.31 44.75 2.88
C CYS A 23 -4.85 43.69 3.90
N GLN A 24 -3.87 42.85 3.53
CA GLN A 24 -3.32 41.86 4.45
C GLN A 24 -2.27 42.50 5.37
N ALA A 25 -2.71 42.86 6.58
CA ALA A 25 -1.82 43.04 7.73
C ALA A 25 -1.23 41.69 8.12
N GLN A 26 0.10 41.57 8.09
CA GLN A 26 0.79 40.36 8.56
C GLN A 26 0.65 40.22 10.09
N PRO A 27 0.15 39.09 10.60
CA PRO A 27 0.14 38.84 12.04
C PRO A 27 1.58 38.63 12.52
N GLN A 28 2.03 39.47 13.44
CA GLN A 28 3.28 39.21 14.16
C GLN A 28 3.12 37.94 15.01
N LYS A 29 3.97 36.95 14.75
CA LYS A 29 4.07 35.72 15.55
C LYS A 29 4.55 36.07 16.95
N GLU A 30 3.59 36.19 17.87
CA GLU A 30 3.85 36.23 19.29
C GLU A 30 4.39 34.86 19.73
N LYS A 31 5.63 34.82 20.25
CA LYS A 31 6.22 33.61 20.83
C LYS A 31 5.46 33.26 22.10
N ARG A 32 4.48 32.36 22.00
CA ARG A 32 3.86 31.72 23.17
C ARG A 32 4.93 30.91 23.89
N GLN A 33 5.21 31.26 25.15
CA GLN A 33 5.95 30.39 26.05
C GLN A 33 5.08 29.15 26.31
N SER A 34 5.54 28.00 25.79
CA SER A 34 4.89 26.71 25.93
C SER A 34 4.79 26.34 27.41
N GLN A 35 3.56 26.21 27.90
CA GLN A 35 3.30 25.62 29.21
C GLN A 35 3.25 24.11 29.03
N PHE A 36 4.11 23.42 29.79
CA PHE A 36 4.19 21.97 30.01
C PHE A 36 3.20 21.09 29.21
N GLY A 37 3.74 20.34 28.24
CA GLY A 37 3.05 19.24 27.57
C GLY A 37 2.80 19.40 26.08
N GLU A 38 3.30 20.47 25.46
CA GLU A 38 3.31 20.59 24.00
C GLU A 38 4.46 19.75 23.45
N ILE A 39 4.14 18.65 22.76
CA ILE A 39 5.10 17.96 21.91
C ILE A 39 5.40 18.95 20.79
N GLU A 40 6.59 19.54 20.82
CA GLU A 40 7.13 20.32 19.72
C GLU A 40 7.16 19.37 18.51
N LEU A 41 6.20 19.53 17.61
CA LEU A 41 6.25 18.88 16.30
C LEU A 41 7.47 19.48 15.61
N GLU A 42 8.60 18.77 15.71
CA GLU A 42 9.85 19.10 15.07
C GLU A 42 9.57 19.67 13.68
N GLY A 43 10.10 20.88 13.46
CA GLY A 43 9.93 21.61 12.23
C GLY A 43 10.21 20.70 11.04
N TYR A 44 9.23 20.66 10.14
CA TYR A 44 9.27 19.93 8.88
C TYR A 44 10.47 20.43 8.07
N ASP A 45 11.62 19.79 8.25
CA ASP A 45 12.85 20.13 7.53
C ASP A 45 12.57 19.90 6.03
N GLU A 46 12.80 20.91 5.20
CA GLU A 46 12.44 20.89 3.76
C GLU A 46 13.29 19.90 2.93
N GLY A 47 14.20 19.15 3.57
CA GLY A 47 14.84 17.98 2.99
C GLY A 47 13.85 16.84 2.78
N LYS A 48 14.02 16.04 1.71
CA LYS A 48 13.22 14.82 1.53
C LYS A 48 13.37 13.94 2.77
N SER A 49 12.33 13.90 3.61
CA SER A 49 12.33 13.03 4.77
C SER A 49 12.57 11.58 4.33
N ARG A 50 13.30 10.80 5.12
CA ARG A 50 13.56 9.36 4.84
C ARG A 50 12.28 8.61 4.49
N HIS A 51 11.17 8.99 5.11
CA HIS A 51 9.83 8.50 4.82
C HIS A 51 9.42 8.68 3.35
N SER A 52 9.58 9.90 2.81
CA SER A 52 9.21 10.23 1.43
C SER A 52 10.01 9.40 0.43
N THR A 53 11.32 9.22 0.68
CA THR A 53 12.16 8.35 -0.14
C THR A 53 11.68 6.89 -0.12
N ASN A 54 11.38 6.34 1.06
CA ASN A 54 10.93 4.95 1.18
C ASN A 54 9.53 4.76 0.55
N GLN A 55 8.65 5.77 0.65
CA GLN A 55 7.36 5.79 -0.03
C GLN A 55 7.53 5.75 -1.55
N ASP A 56 8.39 6.60 -2.10
CA ASP A 56 8.68 6.66 -3.53
C ASP A 56 9.22 5.32 -4.06
N GLN A 57 10.16 4.70 -3.33
CA GLN A 57 10.70 3.39 -3.69
C GLN A 57 9.63 2.28 -3.67
N ALA A 58 8.73 2.29 -2.69
CA ALA A 58 7.65 1.30 -2.63
C ALA A 58 6.66 1.46 -3.79
N ILE A 59 6.30 2.70 -4.13
CA ILE A 59 5.46 3.03 -5.28
C ILE A 59 6.12 2.56 -6.58
N GLU A 60 7.39 2.91 -6.79
CA GLU A 60 8.15 2.50 -7.97
C GLU A 60 8.20 0.96 -8.09
N TYR A 61 8.44 0.27 -6.98
CA TYR A 61 8.47 -1.19 -6.94
C TYR A 61 7.14 -1.80 -7.41
N PHE A 62 6.01 -1.36 -6.85
CA PHE A 62 4.71 -1.93 -7.22
C PHE A 62 4.23 -1.51 -8.62
N ASN A 63 4.63 -0.32 -9.11
CA ASN A 63 4.40 0.07 -10.50
C ASN A 63 5.19 -0.83 -11.46
N LYS A 64 6.47 -1.11 -11.18
CA LYS A 64 7.29 -2.08 -11.93
C LYS A 64 6.69 -3.49 -11.86
N LEU A 65 6.25 -3.92 -10.68
CA LEU A 65 5.60 -5.23 -10.49
C LEU A 65 4.31 -5.35 -11.30
N SER A 66 3.50 -4.28 -11.36
CA SER A 66 2.30 -4.23 -12.20
C SER A 66 2.65 -4.42 -13.68
N ALA A 67 3.66 -3.68 -14.18
CA ALA A 67 4.13 -3.82 -15.57
C ALA A 67 4.67 -5.23 -15.87
N ILE A 68 5.40 -5.83 -14.91
CA ILE A 68 5.83 -7.23 -15.03
C ILE A 68 4.60 -8.14 -15.13
N SER A 69 3.60 -7.98 -14.27
CA SER A 69 2.38 -8.80 -14.31
C SER A 69 1.62 -8.69 -15.66
N ASP A 70 1.64 -7.51 -16.30
CA ASP A 70 1.10 -7.31 -17.64
C ASP A 70 1.89 -8.10 -18.69
N GLY A 71 3.22 -8.06 -18.62
CA GLY A 71 4.08 -8.86 -19.49
C GLY A 71 3.89 -10.37 -19.30
N LEU A 72 3.75 -10.83 -18.05
CA LEU A 72 3.48 -12.23 -17.72
C LEU A 72 2.15 -12.72 -18.32
N ALA A 73 1.12 -11.88 -18.30
CA ALA A 73 -0.17 -12.16 -18.94
C ALA A 73 -0.07 -12.33 -20.47
N GLN A 74 0.99 -11.81 -21.07
CA GLN A 74 1.28 -11.90 -22.50
C GLN A 74 2.27 -13.03 -22.83
N GLY A 75 2.80 -13.74 -21.83
CA GLY A 75 3.78 -14.82 -22.00
C GLY A 75 5.25 -14.40 -21.81
N SER A 76 5.53 -13.15 -21.41
CA SER A 76 6.88 -12.77 -20.98
C SER A 76 7.25 -13.54 -19.71
N ILE A 77 8.54 -13.83 -19.55
CA ILE A 77 9.09 -14.44 -18.32
C ILE A 77 10.12 -13.47 -17.74
N SER A 78 9.67 -12.64 -16.81
CA SER A 78 10.50 -11.68 -16.09
C SER A 78 10.27 -11.80 -14.60
N ALA A 79 11.33 -11.81 -13.81
CA ALA A 79 11.24 -11.79 -12.35
C ALA A 79 11.30 -10.34 -11.83
N PRO A 80 10.50 -9.97 -10.82
CA PRO A 80 10.69 -8.72 -10.13
C PRO A 80 11.97 -8.76 -9.29
N GLU A 81 12.54 -7.57 -9.07
CA GLU A 81 13.63 -7.40 -8.11
C GLU A 81 13.19 -7.80 -6.69
N SER A 82 14.14 -8.17 -5.84
CA SER A 82 13.85 -8.37 -4.42
C SER A 82 13.56 -7.02 -3.76
N MET A 83 12.51 -6.96 -2.93
CA MET A 83 12.27 -5.78 -2.08
C MET A 83 13.46 -5.55 -1.15
N ASN A 84 13.95 -4.31 -1.11
CA ASN A 84 14.97 -3.89 -0.16
C ASN A 84 14.36 -3.65 1.24
N GLU A 85 15.18 -3.42 2.26
CA GLU A 85 14.70 -3.24 3.64
C GLU A 85 13.87 -1.96 3.81
N ASP A 86 14.19 -0.89 3.08
CA ASP A 86 13.47 0.39 3.15
C ASP A 86 12.04 0.30 2.61
N ILE A 87 11.83 -0.40 1.49
CA ILE A 87 10.51 -0.73 0.94
C ILE A 87 9.73 -1.56 1.97
N LEU A 88 10.34 -2.64 2.49
CA LEU A 88 9.67 -3.52 3.45
C LEU A 88 9.30 -2.77 4.73
N PHE A 89 10.18 -1.91 5.24
CA PHE A 89 9.91 -1.07 6.41
C PHE A 89 8.72 -0.15 6.16
N TYR A 90 8.70 0.55 5.02
CA TYR A 90 7.57 1.38 4.65
C TYR A 90 6.26 0.59 4.55
N LEU A 91 6.29 -0.60 3.94
CA LEU A 91 5.12 -1.48 3.84
C LEU A 91 4.60 -1.94 5.21
N THR A 92 5.45 -2.11 6.23
CA THR A 92 4.96 -2.40 7.58
C THR A 92 4.11 -1.25 8.14
N GLY A 93 4.52 0.00 7.90
CA GLY A 93 3.75 1.20 8.28
C GLY A 93 2.43 1.30 7.52
N VAL A 94 2.45 1.05 6.19
CA VAL A 94 1.23 1.05 5.36
C VAL A 94 0.27 -0.04 5.82
N TYR A 95 0.78 -1.24 6.13
CA TYR A 95 -0.03 -2.35 6.64
C TYR A 95 -0.67 -2.02 7.99
N LEU A 96 0.09 -1.45 8.93
CA LEU A 96 -0.46 -0.98 10.21
C LEU A 96 -1.54 0.08 9.99
N TYR A 97 -1.25 1.10 9.17
CA TYR A 97 -2.19 2.17 8.86
C TYR A 97 -3.49 1.62 8.26
N CYS A 98 -3.40 0.70 7.31
CA CYS A 98 -4.56 0.05 6.71
C CYS A 98 -5.33 -0.81 7.73
N ALA A 99 -4.65 -1.58 8.56
CA ALA A 99 -5.28 -2.45 9.55
C ALA A 99 -6.00 -1.66 10.68
N VAL A 100 -5.44 -0.54 11.11
CA VAL A 100 -6.09 0.34 12.11
C VAL A 100 -7.36 1.00 11.56
N ASN A 101 -7.36 1.36 10.27
CA ASN A 101 -8.48 2.06 9.65
C ASN A 101 -9.57 1.13 9.09
N SER A 102 -9.20 -0.08 8.68
CA SER A 102 -10.08 -1.02 7.96
C SER A 102 -10.13 -2.43 8.57
N GLY A 103 -9.50 -2.65 9.72
CA GLY A 103 -9.46 -3.91 10.46
C GLY A 103 -8.32 -4.86 10.07
N THR A 104 -8.32 -5.33 8.83
CA THR A 104 -7.27 -6.22 8.31
C THR A 104 -6.90 -5.83 6.89
N CYS A 105 -5.62 -5.95 6.52
CA CYS A 105 -5.14 -5.53 5.20
C CYS A 105 -4.43 -6.66 4.44
N PRO A 106 -5.11 -7.78 4.13
CA PRO A 106 -4.49 -8.91 3.43
C PRO A 106 -3.94 -8.50 2.06
N LEU A 107 -4.54 -7.48 1.43
CA LEU A 107 -4.16 -6.97 0.11
C LEU A 107 -2.64 -6.72 -0.06
N ILE A 108 -2.00 -6.11 0.93
CA ILE A 108 -0.55 -5.84 0.88
C ILE A 108 0.24 -7.15 0.92
N LEU A 109 -0.16 -8.07 1.80
CA LEU A 109 0.50 -9.36 1.96
C LEU A 109 0.28 -10.26 0.74
N ASP A 110 -0.89 -10.19 0.11
CA ASP A 110 -1.19 -10.89 -1.14
C ASP A 110 -0.30 -10.40 -2.27
N ALA A 111 -0.19 -9.09 -2.48
CA ALA A 111 0.67 -8.54 -3.51
C ALA A 111 2.17 -8.88 -3.28
N MET A 112 2.62 -8.86 -2.03
CA MET A 112 3.97 -9.32 -1.66
C MET A 112 4.15 -10.82 -1.93
N ALA A 113 3.14 -11.65 -1.60
CA ALA A 113 3.16 -13.07 -1.90
C ALA A 113 3.18 -13.34 -3.41
N GLU A 114 2.51 -12.50 -4.23
CA GLU A 114 2.60 -12.57 -5.68
C GLU A 114 4.00 -12.25 -6.20
N ALA A 115 4.66 -11.22 -5.68
CA ALA A 115 6.04 -10.90 -6.06
C ALA A 115 6.99 -12.08 -5.79
N GLU A 116 6.87 -12.72 -4.63
CA GLU A 116 7.63 -13.91 -4.26
C GLU A 116 7.23 -15.15 -5.11
N THR A 117 5.95 -15.28 -5.47
CA THR A 117 5.46 -16.35 -6.36
C THR A 117 6.07 -16.21 -7.76
N ILE A 118 6.10 -15.01 -8.34
CA ILE A 118 6.72 -14.76 -9.65
C ILE A 118 8.20 -15.12 -9.60
N ARG A 119 8.94 -14.61 -8.62
CA ARG A 119 10.36 -14.93 -8.44
C ARG A 119 10.58 -16.44 -8.33
N SER A 120 9.78 -17.11 -7.51
CA SER A 120 9.90 -18.56 -7.29
C SER A 120 9.65 -19.38 -8.56
N VAL A 121 8.65 -19.00 -9.35
CA VAL A 121 8.36 -19.66 -10.64
C VAL A 121 9.48 -19.42 -11.64
N VAL A 122 9.97 -18.18 -11.75
CA VAL A 122 11.04 -17.82 -12.69
C VAL A 122 12.34 -18.54 -12.31
N SER A 123 12.74 -18.48 -11.04
CA SER A 123 13.96 -19.16 -10.54
C SER A 123 13.83 -20.68 -10.48
N GLY A 124 12.61 -21.20 -10.38
CA GLY A 124 12.34 -22.64 -10.20
C GLY A 124 12.63 -23.12 -8.77
N SER A 125 12.79 -22.21 -7.82
CA SER A 125 13.02 -22.51 -6.41
C SER A 125 12.04 -21.74 -5.52
N VAL A 126 11.68 -22.28 -4.37
CA VAL A 126 10.75 -21.61 -3.46
C VAL A 126 11.47 -20.49 -2.73
N GLU A 127 11.09 -19.26 -3.03
CA GLU A 127 11.62 -18.05 -2.40
C GLU A 127 10.51 -17.30 -1.68
N CYS A 128 10.72 -16.96 -0.40
CA CYS A 128 9.77 -16.12 0.35
C CYS A 128 10.47 -15.14 1.31
N SER A 129 11.65 -14.66 0.87
CA SER A 129 12.53 -13.85 1.73
C SER A 129 11.93 -12.50 2.09
N GLY A 130 11.19 -11.84 1.19
CA GLY A 130 10.55 -10.56 1.43
C GLY A 130 9.45 -10.65 2.49
N LEU A 131 8.57 -11.65 2.42
CA LEU A 131 7.53 -11.87 3.43
C LEU A 131 8.13 -12.23 4.81
N LYS A 132 9.16 -13.08 4.86
CA LYS A 132 9.87 -13.39 6.12
C LYS A 132 10.50 -12.13 6.74
N LYS A 133 11.18 -11.31 5.92
CA LYS A 133 11.78 -10.05 6.36
C LYS A 133 10.71 -9.05 6.80
N PHE A 134 9.59 -8.95 6.09
CA PHE A 134 8.45 -8.12 6.48
C PHE A 134 7.96 -8.45 7.89
N TRP A 135 7.69 -9.73 8.18
CA TRP A 135 7.23 -10.12 9.51
C TRP A 135 8.29 -9.92 10.60
N LYS A 136 9.57 -10.10 10.26
CA LYS A 136 10.67 -9.76 11.16
C LYS A 136 10.69 -8.27 11.49
N LEU A 137 10.54 -7.39 10.49
CA LEU A 137 10.46 -5.94 10.68
C LEU A 137 9.20 -5.54 11.44
N TRP A 138 8.07 -6.19 11.16
CA TRP A 138 6.80 -5.96 11.84
C TRP A 138 6.94 -6.17 13.36
N VAL A 139 7.56 -7.28 13.78
CA VAL A 139 7.82 -7.55 15.19
C VAL A 139 8.94 -6.67 15.74
N LYS A 140 10.08 -6.55 15.05
CA LYS A 140 11.25 -5.77 15.49
C LYS A 140 10.91 -4.31 15.76
N ASN A 141 10.04 -3.73 14.95
CA ASN A 141 9.64 -2.32 15.10
C ASN A 141 8.39 -2.15 15.98
N GLY A 142 7.93 -3.17 16.70
CA GLY A 142 6.79 -3.08 17.62
C GLY A 142 5.44 -2.82 16.94
N MET A 143 5.31 -3.11 15.64
CA MET A 143 4.06 -2.86 14.92
C MET A 143 2.94 -3.79 15.37
N GLU A 144 3.27 -5.02 15.79
CA GLU A 144 2.32 -5.96 16.40
C GLU A 144 1.68 -5.36 17.66
N ASP A 145 2.51 -4.85 18.57
CA ASP A 145 2.06 -4.30 19.84
C ASP A 145 1.23 -3.03 19.60
N ARG A 146 1.69 -2.12 18.74
CA ARG A 146 0.90 -0.94 18.36
C ARG A 146 -0.44 -1.32 17.76
N HIS A 147 -0.45 -2.30 16.86
CA HIS A 147 -1.70 -2.78 16.25
C HIS A 147 -2.68 -3.26 17.32
N LYS A 148 -2.23 -4.07 18.29
CA LYS A 148 -3.07 -4.58 19.38
C LYS A 148 -3.80 -3.48 20.16
N TYR A 149 -3.17 -2.32 20.37
CA TYR A 149 -3.78 -1.19 21.09
C TYR A 149 -4.58 -0.24 20.20
N LEU A 150 -4.36 -0.27 18.88
CA LEU A 150 -5.03 0.62 17.92
C LEU A 150 -6.21 -0.04 17.19
N VAL A 151 -6.37 -1.36 17.26
CA VAL A 151 -7.56 -2.04 16.69
C VAL A 151 -8.82 -1.55 17.38
N LYS A 152 -9.70 -0.93 16.61
CA LYS A 152 -11.04 -0.53 17.08
C LYS A 152 -11.87 -1.77 17.42
N THR A 153 -12.70 -1.69 18.46
CA THR A 153 -13.58 -2.81 18.90
C THR A 153 -14.39 -3.42 17.75
N ALA A 154 -14.87 -2.58 16.83
CA ALA A 154 -15.62 -3.02 15.63
C ALA A 154 -14.84 -3.99 14.72
N TYR A 155 -13.51 -3.97 14.76
CA TYR A 155 -12.64 -4.82 13.94
C TYR A 155 -11.99 -5.98 14.69
N MET A 156 -12.19 -6.10 16.01
CA MET A 156 -11.53 -7.15 16.81
C MET A 156 -11.83 -8.57 16.33
N ARG A 157 -13.07 -8.87 15.91
CA ARG A 157 -13.43 -10.19 15.38
C ARG A 157 -12.64 -10.49 14.10
N ALA A 158 -12.68 -9.59 13.12
CA ALA A 158 -11.96 -9.75 11.86
C ALA A 158 -10.44 -9.88 12.08
N HIS A 159 -9.89 -9.09 13.00
CA HIS A 159 -8.49 -9.17 13.41
C HIS A 159 -8.12 -10.55 13.98
N ASN A 160 -8.92 -11.05 14.93
CA ASN A 160 -8.70 -12.36 15.54
C ASN A 160 -8.83 -13.50 14.52
N ASP A 161 -9.83 -13.44 13.64
CA ASP A 161 -10.03 -14.41 12.56
C ASP A 161 -8.83 -14.42 11.60
N PHE A 162 -8.36 -13.24 11.19
CA PHE A 162 -7.18 -13.11 10.34
C PHE A 162 -5.93 -13.70 11.01
N ASN A 163 -5.68 -13.36 12.28
CA ASN A 163 -4.54 -13.89 13.03
C ASN A 163 -4.57 -15.41 13.17
N ALA A 164 -5.76 -15.99 13.40
CA ALA A 164 -5.91 -17.42 13.58
C ALA A 164 -5.83 -18.21 12.26
N LYS A 165 -6.40 -17.67 11.17
CA LYS A 165 -6.65 -18.44 9.93
C LYS A 165 -5.80 -18.02 8.74
N GLU A 166 -5.63 -16.71 8.55
CA GLU A 166 -5.02 -16.16 7.33
C GLU A 166 -3.54 -15.84 7.52
N ARG A 167 -3.19 -15.16 8.62
CA ARG A 167 -1.81 -14.78 8.94
C ARG A 167 -0.81 -15.94 8.89
N PRO A 168 -1.11 -17.15 9.39
CA PRO A 168 -0.17 -18.26 9.34
C PRO A 168 0.26 -18.63 7.92
N LYS A 169 -0.59 -18.39 6.90
CA LYS A 169 -0.28 -18.65 5.49
C LYS A 169 0.86 -17.75 4.99
N TYR A 170 0.89 -16.49 5.42
CA TYR A 170 1.94 -15.53 5.03
C TYR A 170 3.22 -15.69 5.86
N ILE A 171 3.10 -16.12 7.12
CA ILE A 171 4.28 -16.45 7.95
C ILE A 171 4.97 -17.71 7.41
N LYS A 172 4.18 -18.75 7.09
CA LYS A 172 4.64 -19.99 6.43
C LYS A 172 4.59 -19.86 4.92
N CYS A 173 5.16 -18.77 4.40
CA CYS A 173 5.06 -18.43 2.98
C CYS A 173 5.65 -19.48 2.04
N ASP A 174 6.61 -20.30 2.48
CA ASP A 174 7.16 -21.38 1.67
C ASP A 174 6.05 -22.38 1.26
N ASP A 175 5.16 -22.73 2.18
CA ASP A 175 4.06 -23.68 1.92
C ASP A 175 3.01 -23.07 0.99
N LEU A 176 2.69 -21.80 1.19
CA LEU A 176 1.79 -21.05 0.32
C LEU A 176 2.31 -21.02 -1.12
N ILE A 177 3.59 -20.72 -1.31
CA ILE A 177 4.21 -20.62 -2.64
C ILE A 177 4.37 -22.01 -3.27
N LYS A 178 4.81 -23.01 -2.51
CA LYS A 178 4.83 -24.42 -2.98
C LYS A 178 3.45 -24.86 -3.45
N GLY A 179 2.41 -24.57 -2.68
CA GLY A 179 1.03 -24.88 -3.04
C GLY A 179 0.58 -24.19 -4.32
N ARG A 180 0.97 -22.91 -4.52
CA ARG A 180 0.68 -22.18 -5.76
C ARG A 180 1.41 -22.75 -6.97
N MET A 181 2.62 -23.28 -6.80
CA MET A 181 3.43 -23.88 -7.87
C MET A 181 3.11 -25.36 -8.13
N ALA A 182 2.33 -25.99 -7.26
CA ALA A 182 2.01 -27.41 -7.37
C ALA A 182 1.25 -27.71 -8.67
N GLY A 183 1.68 -28.76 -9.40
CA GLY A 183 1.04 -29.17 -10.65
C GLY A 183 1.31 -28.26 -11.85
N MET A 184 2.24 -27.31 -11.74
CA MET A 184 2.67 -26.48 -12.87
C MET A 184 3.35 -27.35 -13.95
N SER A 185 2.74 -27.42 -15.13
CA SER A 185 3.30 -28.13 -16.30
C SER A 185 4.33 -27.28 -17.06
N SER A 186 4.12 -25.96 -17.16
CA SER A 186 5.08 -25.01 -17.72
C SER A 186 5.01 -23.65 -17.01
N LYS A 187 6.17 -22.98 -16.88
CA LYS A 187 6.28 -21.65 -16.24
C LYS A 187 5.41 -20.62 -16.96
N GLU A 188 5.51 -20.58 -18.29
CA GLU A 188 4.78 -19.61 -19.12
C GLU A 188 3.26 -19.78 -19.01
N ALA A 189 2.75 -21.01 -19.15
CA ALA A 189 1.31 -21.26 -19.08
C ALA A 189 0.75 -20.91 -17.69
N PHE A 190 1.50 -21.25 -16.64
CA PHE A 190 1.14 -20.90 -15.27
C PHE A 190 1.05 -19.38 -15.07
N LEU A 191 2.10 -18.64 -15.45
CA LEU A 191 2.14 -17.18 -15.24
C LEU A 191 1.09 -16.47 -16.10
N LYS A 192 0.89 -16.90 -17.35
CA LYS A 192 -0.13 -16.36 -18.25
C LYS A 192 -1.55 -16.53 -17.69
N GLN A 193 -1.86 -17.71 -17.16
CA GLN A 193 -3.17 -17.98 -16.54
C GLN A 193 -3.32 -17.20 -15.23
N ARG A 194 -2.31 -17.24 -14.35
CA ARG A 194 -2.36 -16.63 -13.01
C ARG A 194 -2.51 -15.12 -13.06
N TYR A 195 -1.89 -14.45 -14.03
CA TYR A 195 -1.90 -13.00 -14.20
C TYR A 195 -2.80 -12.52 -15.35
N ALA A 196 -3.75 -13.36 -15.80
CA ALA A 196 -4.76 -12.93 -16.77
C ALA A 196 -5.51 -11.67 -16.28
N PRO A 197 -6.01 -10.80 -17.19
CA PRO A 197 -6.82 -9.64 -16.80
C PRO A 197 -8.00 -10.04 -15.89
N GLY A 198 -8.17 -9.33 -14.77
CA GLY A 198 -9.20 -9.62 -13.76
C GLY A 198 -8.87 -10.77 -12.79
N SER A 199 -7.71 -11.41 -12.90
CA SER A 199 -7.27 -12.39 -11.90
C SER A 199 -7.01 -11.73 -10.55
N ALA A 200 -7.32 -12.44 -9.46
CA ALA A 200 -7.09 -11.95 -8.09
C ALA A 200 -5.61 -11.60 -7.84
N ALA A 201 -4.68 -12.37 -8.43
CA ALA A 201 -3.24 -12.12 -8.33
C ALA A 201 -2.87 -10.76 -8.94
N LYS A 202 -3.29 -10.50 -10.19
CA LYS A 202 -3.06 -9.22 -10.86
C LYS A 202 -3.75 -8.06 -10.14
N GLU A 203 -5.01 -8.24 -9.73
CA GLU A 203 -5.74 -7.22 -8.99
C GLU A 203 -5.05 -6.83 -7.68
N SER A 204 -4.48 -7.78 -6.94
CA SER A 204 -3.79 -7.49 -5.69
C SER A 204 -2.60 -6.56 -5.91
N ILE A 205 -1.79 -6.82 -6.94
CA ILE A 205 -0.63 -6.00 -7.33
C ILE A 205 -1.09 -4.58 -7.70
N THR A 206 -2.06 -4.46 -8.60
CA THR A 206 -2.55 -3.16 -9.08
C THR A 206 -3.20 -2.34 -7.96
N LYS A 207 -4.01 -2.97 -7.11
CA LYS A 207 -4.68 -2.28 -5.99
C LYS A 207 -3.68 -1.80 -4.93
N VAL A 208 -2.58 -2.52 -4.69
CA VAL A 208 -1.52 -2.02 -3.80
C VAL A 208 -0.82 -0.81 -4.39
N ALA A 209 -0.45 -0.84 -5.68
CA ALA A 209 0.13 0.34 -6.33
C ALA A 209 -0.78 1.58 -6.20
N GLN A 210 -2.07 1.41 -6.48
CA GLN A 210 -3.08 2.46 -6.32
C GLN A 210 -3.22 2.95 -4.88
N LEU A 211 -3.21 2.05 -3.90
CA LEU A 211 -3.25 2.41 -2.48
C LEU A 211 -2.05 3.29 -2.09
N LEU A 212 -0.85 2.91 -2.51
CA LEU A 212 0.37 3.67 -2.19
C LEU A 212 0.35 5.06 -2.82
N GLU A 213 -0.06 5.16 -4.09
CA GLU A 213 -0.23 6.45 -4.78
C GLU A 213 -1.29 7.32 -4.10
N GLN A 214 -2.41 6.74 -3.64
CA GLN A 214 -3.44 7.48 -2.90
C GLN A 214 -2.93 8.00 -1.55
N ILE A 215 -2.14 7.20 -0.83
CA ILE A 215 -1.51 7.63 0.43
C ILE A 215 -0.58 8.82 0.17
N LYS A 216 0.24 8.76 -0.89
CA LYS A 216 1.13 9.84 -1.31
C LYS A 216 0.38 11.10 -1.74
N ALA A 217 -0.65 10.95 -2.58
CA ALA A 217 -1.47 12.06 -3.05
C ALA A 217 -2.15 12.81 -1.89
N LYS A 218 -2.56 12.08 -0.85
CA LYS A 218 -3.13 12.63 0.39
C LYS A 218 -2.08 13.13 1.39
N ARG A 219 -0.78 13.04 1.06
CA ARG A 219 0.35 13.42 1.92
C ARG A 219 0.31 12.77 3.31
N ILE A 220 -0.15 11.52 3.38
CA ILE A 220 -0.29 10.79 4.64
C ILE A 220 1.06 10.20 5.03
N ASN A 221 1.63 10.67 6.14
CA ASN A 221 2.75 9.99 6.79
C ASN A 221 2.20 8.82 7.62
N VAL A 222 2.29 7.60 7.09
CA VAL A 222 1.71 6.40 7.72
C VAL A 222 2.31 6.07 9.09
N PHE A 223 3.55 6.49 9.38
CA PHE A 223 4.15 6.28 10.71
C PHE A 223 3.62 7.29 11.72
N VAL A 224 3.52 8.56 11.36
CA VAL A 224 2.91 9.59 12.23
C VAL A 224 1.44 9.27 12.49
N ALA A 225 0.70 8.89 11.44
CA ALA A 225 -0.73 8.54 11.53
C ALA A 225 -1.02 7.32 12.42
N THR A 226 0.01 6.51 12.73
CA THR A 226 -0.12 5.29 13.55
C THR A 226 0.68 5.36 14.86
N GLY A 227 1.20 6.54 15.24
CA GLY A 227 2.01 6.68 16.46
C GLY A 227 3.33 5.89 16.41
N SER A 228 3.86 5.66 15.22
CA SER A 228 5.13 4.96 14.95
C SER A 228 6.25 5.90 14.50
N GLY A 229 6.00 7.21 14.43
CA GLY A 229 7.01 8.23 14.14
C GLY A 229 7.70 8.67 15.43
N SER A 230 8.73 7.93 15.82
CA SER A 230 9.63 8.26 16.93
C SER A 230 11.06 8.02 16.48
#